data_AF-A0A920SD43-F1
#
_entry.id   AF-A0A920SD43-F1
#
_cell.length_a   1.000
_cell.length_b   1.000
_cell.length_c   1.000
_cell.angle_alpha   90.00
_cell.angle_beta   90.00
_cell.angle_gamma   90.00
#
_symmetry.space_group_name_H-M   'P 1'
#
loop_
_entity.id
_entity.type
_entity.pdbx_description
1 polymer ?
#
loop_
_entity_poly.entity_id
_entity_poly.type
_entity_poly.pdbx_seq_one_letter_code
_entity_poly.pdbx_strand_id
1 'polypeptide(L)' 'MREAAVKAGRDPKAIGIEGRVSLATDDQSDWEKIGASWDEIGATHFSINTMKAGLKGPDQHIEAIKRFKETVSG' A
#
# COMPACT_ATOMS: atom_id res chain seq x y z
N MET A 1 -17.64 -3.46 -4.78
CA MET A 1 -17.14 -4.15 -3.56
C MET A 1 -18.08 -3.96 -2.37
N ARG A 2 -18.36 -2.72 -1.93
CA ARG A 2 -19.27 -2.47 -0.79
C ARG A 2 -20.67 -3.06 -0.99
N GLU A 3 -21.27 -2.90 -2.16
CA GLU A 3 -22.58 -3.50 -2.48
C GLU A 3 -22.58 -5.03 -2.39
N ALA A 4 -21.49 -5.67 -2.85
CA ALA A 4 -21.34 -7.12 -2.75
C ALA A 4 -21.23 -7.59 -1.29
N ALA A 5 -20.57 -6.82 -0.43
CA ALA A 5 -20.52 -7.09 1.01
C ALA A 5 -21.90 -6.97 1.65
N VAL A 6 -22.66 -5.91 1.34
CA VAL A 6 -24.05 -5.74 1.82
C VAL A 6 -24.93 -6.90 1.36
N LYS A 7 -24.85 -7.29 0.09
CA LYS A 7 -25.61 -8.43 -0.46
C LYS A 7 -25.27 -9.76 0.23
N ALA A 8 -24.02 -9.90 0.70
CA ALA A 8 -23.57 -11.05 1.47
C ALA A 8 -23.87 -10.94 2.99
N GLY A 9 -24.60 -9.91 3.44
CA GLY A 9 -24.93 -9.70 4.85
C GLY A 9 -23.76 -9.24 5.72
N ARG A 10 -22.68 -8.71 5.12
CA ARG A 10 -21.49 -8.21 5.83
C ARG A 10 -21.52 -6.69 5.90
N ASP A 11 -21.06 -6.13 7.02
CA ASP A 11 -20.78 -4.69 7.13
C ASP A 11 -19.57 -4.34 6.24
N PRO A 12 -19.73 -3.48 5.21
CA PRO A 12 -18.61 -3.06 4.38
C PRO A 12 -17.51 -2.33 5.17
N LYS A 13 -17.82 -1.68 6.29
CA LYS A 13 -16.82 -0.99 7.13
C LYS A 13 -15.92 -1.94 7.90
N ALA A 14 -16.36 -3.18 8.11
CA ALA A 14 -15.55 -4.23 8.72
C ALA A 14 -14.57 -4.89 7.72
N ILE A 15 -14.56 -4.45 6.46
CA ILE A 15 -13.68 -4.96 5.41
C ILE A 15 -12.68 -3.87 5.04
N GLY A 16 -11.43 -4.05 5.46
CA GLY A 16 -10.35 -3.15 5.08
C GLY A 16 -10.02 -3.22 3.59
N ILE A 17 -9.57 -2.09 3.04
CA ILE A 17 -8.97 -2.00 1.71
C ILE A 17 -7.46 -1.80 1.91
N GLU A 18 -6.65 -2.64 1.26
CA GLU A 18 -5.19 -2.51 1.20
C GLU A 18 -4.81 -1.85 -0.14
N GLY A 19 -4.17 -0.69 -0.06
CA GLY A 19 -3.36 -0.17 -1.16
C GLY A 19 -2.00 -0.87 -1.19
N ARG A 20 -1.37 -0.95 -2.36
CA ARG A 20 -0.03 -1.55 -2.49
C ARG A 20 0.85 -0.76 -3.46
N VAL A 21 2.12 -0.63 -3.10
CA VAL A 21 3.21 -0.30 -4.04
C VAL A 21 4.24 -1.43 -4.10
N SER A 22 5.01 -1.45 -5.17
CA SER A 22 6.10 -2.38 -5.44
C SER A 22 7.37 -1.60 -5.76
N LEU A 23 8.39 -1.78 -4.92
CA LEU A 23 9.69 -1.15 -5.11
C LEU A 23 10.37 -1.58 -6.43
N ALA A 24 10.03 -2.75 -6.95
CA ALA A 24 10.64 -3.29 -8.16
C ALA A 24 10.07 -2.70 -9.46
N THR A 25 8.85 -2.15 -9.42
CA THR A 25 8.09 -1.77 -10.63
C THR A 25 7.57 -0.35 -10.60
N ASP A 26 7.28 0.19 -9.42
CA ASP A 26 6.71 1.52 -9.28
C ASP A 26 7.82 2.55 -9.06
N ASP A 27 7.68 3.71 -9.70
CA ASP A 27 8.62 4.81 -9.50
C ASP A 27 8.48 5.37 -8.08
N GLN A 28 9.61 5.48 -7.38
CA GLN A 28 9.65 5.97 -6.00
C GLN A 28 9.21 7.43 -5.89
N SER A 29 9.38 8.21 -6.97
CA SER A 29 8.93 9.61 -7.02
C SER A 29 7.41 9.76 -7.08
N ASP A 30 6.68 8.69 -7.40
CA ASP A 30 5.22 8.69 -7.45
C ASP A 30 4.55 8.10 -6.20
N TRP A 31 5.32 7.64 -5.21
CA TRP A 31 4.77 7.00 -4.00
C TRP A 31 3.73 7.84 -3.27
N GLU A 32 3.95 9.14 -3.11
CA GLU A 32 2.98 10.06 -2.50
C GLU A 32 1.67 10.10 -3.29
N LYS A 33 1.76 10.19 -4.62
CA LYS A 33 0.57 10.24 -5.49
C LYS A 33 -0.21 8.92 -5.44
N ILE A 34 0.51 7.79 -5.45
CA ILE A 34 -0.10 6.47 -5.34
C ILE A 34 -0.79 6.34 -3.97
N GLY A 35 -0.14 6.79 -2.89
CA GLY A 35 -0.73 6.82 -1.56
C GLY A 35 -2.01 7.66 -1.48
N ALA A 36 -1.96 8.90 -1.98
CA ALA A 36 -3.12 9.78 -2.05
C ALA A 36 -4.28 9.16 -2.84
N SER A 37 -3.98 8.50 -3.96
CA SER A 37 -4.99 7.82 -4.78
C SER A 37 -5.67 6.67 -4.03
N TRP A 38 -4.94 5.95 -3.18
CA TRP A 38 -5.50 4.92 -2.31
C TRP A 38 -6.34 5.51 -1.17
N ASP A 39 -5.90 6.61 -0.59
CA ASP A 39 -6.64 7.32 0.47
C ASP A 39 -8.00 7.84 -0.05
N GLU A 40 -8.04 8.43 -1.25
CA GLU A 40 -9.26 8.93 -1.89
C GLU A 40 -10.36 7.87 -2.04
N ILE A 41 -9.97 6.60 -2.24
CA ILE A 41 -10.92 5.48 -2.37
C ILE A 41 -11.23 4.79 -1.03
N GLY A 42 -10.68 5.30 0.07
CA GLY A 42 -10.87 4.81 1.42
C GLY A 42 -10.04 3.56 1.75
N ALA A 43 -8.80 3.52 1.27
CA ALA A 43 -7.83 2.53 1.76
C ALA A 43 -7.67 2.66 3.28
N THR A 44 -7.58 1.53 3.94
CA THR A 44 -7.44 1.43 5.41
C THR A 44 -6.05 0.99 5.83
N HIS A 45 -5.32 0.40 4.89
CA HIS A 45 -3.99 -0.15 5.07
C HIS A 45 -3.18 0.15 3.81
N PHE A 46 -1.87 0.30 3.98
CA PHE A 46 -0.95 0.46 2.85
C PHE A 46 0.24 -0.46 3.02
N SER A 47 0.58 -1.22 1.97
CA SER A 47 1.72 -2.13 1.95
C SER A 47 2.75 -1.73 0.87
N ILE A 48 4.03 -2.00 1.15
CA ILE A 48 5.11 -1.96 0.15
C ILE A 48 5.69 -3.35 -0.02
N ASN A 49 5.81 -3.78 -1.27
CA ASN A 49 6.52 -4.99 -1.66
C ASN A 49 7.96 -4.65 -2.05
N THR A 50 8.93 -5.19 -1.32
CA THR A 50 10.37 -5.00 -1.58
C THR A 50 11.02 -6.18 -2.31
N MET A 51 10.25 -7.22 -2.63
CA MET A 51 10.75 -8.40 -3.33
C MET A 51 11.12 -8.07 -4.77
N LYS A 52 12.15 -8.77 -5.30
CA LYS A 52 12.67 -8.61 -6.67
C LYS A 52 13.23 -7.20 -7.00
N ALA A 53 13.40 -6.34 -6.02
CA ALA A 53 13.95 -4.99 -6.19
C ALA A 53 15.50 -4.92 -6.21
N GLY A 54 16.18 -6.06 -6.39
CA GLY A 54 17.64 -6.12 -6.41
C GLY A 54 18.33 -5.89 -5.06
N LEU A 55 17.57 -5.89 -3.96
CA LEU A 55 18.10 -5.75 -2.60
C LEU A 55 18.88 -7.01 -2.19
N LYS A 56 20.02 -6.81 -1.51
CA LYS A 56 21.01 -7.85 -1.23
C LYS A 56 20.78 -8.59 0.08
N GLY A 57 19.99 -8.03 1.00
CA GLY A 57 19.78 -8.62 2.31
C GLY A 57 18.81 -7.83 3.19
N PRO A 58 18.44 -8.37 4.36
CA PRO A 58 17.35 -7.87 5.20
C PRO A 58 17.44 -6.38 5.53
N ASP A 59 18.64 -5.88 5.84
CA ASP A 59 18.84 -4.46 6.18
C ASP A 59 18.38 -3.52 5.06
N GLN A 60 18.65 -3.88 3.81
CA GLN A 60 18.21 -3.07 2.67
C GLN A 60 16.69 -3.08 2.49
N HIS A 61 16.03 -4.20 2.80
CA HIS A 61 14.57 -4.26 2.81
C HIS A 61 13.99 -3.36 3.90
N ILE A 62 14.59 -3.38 5.10
CA ILE A 62 14.18 -2.54 6.23
C ILE A 62 14.32 -1.06 5.89
N GLU A 63 15.46 -0.66 5.33
CA GLU A 63 15.70 0.73 4.92
C GLU A 63 14.73 1.19 3.82
N ALA A 64 14.42 0.33 2.85
CA ALA A 64 13.43 0.66 1.83
C ALA A 64 12.02 0.86 2.42
N ILE A 65 11.63 0.04 3.39
CA ILE A 65 10.34 0.18 4.09
C ILE A 65 10.30 1.47 4.91
N LYS A 66 11.38 1.81 5.63
CA LYS A 66 11.48 3.08 6.38
C LYS A 66 11.32 4.28 5.45
N ARG A 67 12.07 4.31 4.34
CA ARG A 67 11.99 5.39 3.36
C ARG A 67 10.59 5.53 2.77
N PHE A 68 9.95 4.42 2.43
CA PHE A 68 8.56 4.44 1.94
C PHE A 68 7.63 5.05 2.98
N LYS A 69 7.72 4.62 4.24
CA LYS A 69 6.92 5.18 5.35
C LYS A 69 7.16 6.68 5.56
N GLU A 70 8.38 7.16 5.37
CA GLU A 70 8.71 8.59 5.50
C GLU A 70 8.21 9.43 4.31
N THR A 71 8.12 8.81 3.13
CA THR A 71 7.67 9.48 1.90
C THR A 71 6.15 9.56 1.86
N VAL A 72 5.46 8.46 2.14
CA VAL A 72 4.00 8.45 2.10
C VAL A 72 3.47 9.00 3.42
N SER A 73 2.89 10.20 3.35
CA SER A 73 2.12 10.76 4.45
C SER A 73 0.84 9.94 4.63
N GLY A 74 0.57 9.48 5.85
CA GLY A 74 -0.68 8.82 6.25
C GLY A 74 -1.41 9.66 7.29
#